data_AF-A0A3Q3F7H9-F1
#
_entry.id   AF-A0A3Q3F7H9-F1
#
_cell.length_a   1.000
_cell.length_b   1.000
_cell.length_c   1.000
_cell.angle_alpha   90.00
_cell.angle_beta   90.00
_cell.angle_gamma   90.00
#
_symmetry.space_group_name_H-M   'P 1'
#
loop_
_entity.id
_entity.type
_entity.pdbx_description
1 polymer ?
#
loop_
_entity_poly.entity_id
_entity_poly.type
_entity_poly.pdbx_seq_one_letter_code
_entity_poly.pdbx_strand_id
1 'polypeptide(L)'
;MLSQVTMWWTLKLQCLSSSAWLFDQLSSSDGLLVLQVFGPVTVVLSVLGICAATLDLKPLLLVFSALIFVEFVAMMVVASPLVQVQTQMDSAVEEVFFNATPLHRVDLYIQGELNKLQASDSCCGLRSYEDWESQIPLSCVCKPTVPPPASDTQPSSQQVNSDAEGSCVKVDRDQHTAQVTEKLLVHSQPCGPILKSYMNFPIRLRIGIISAFSTITMAAIALCLALGLEEYWKKPPVETTVVDFDRVKYQPKPSPT
;
A
#
# COMPACT_ATOMS: atom_id res chain seq x y z
N MET A 1 -25.87 -3.85 -10.55
CA MET A 1 -24.64 -4.40 -11.16
C MET A 1 -23.73 -3.33 -11.75
N LEU A 2 -24.21 -2.35 -12.53
CA LEU A 2 -23.35 -1.33 -13.15
C LEU A 2 -22.46 -0.55 -12.14
N SER A 3 -23.01 -0.14 -11.00
CA SER A 3 -22.27 0.52 -9.90
C SER A 3 -21.18 -0.38 -9.27
N GLN A 4 -21.46 -1.68 -9.15
CA GLN A 4 -20.50 -2.66 -8.65
C GLN A 4 -19.35 -2.88 -9.64
N VAL A 5 -19.63 -2.87 -10.94
CA VAL A 5 -18.62 -2.96 -12.00
C VAL A 5 -17.73 -1.72 -12.02
N THR A 6 -18.28 -0.51 -11.91
CA THR A 6 -17.47 0.72 -11.88
C THR A 6 -16.62 0.82 -10.61
N MET A 7 -17.16 0.44 -9.46
CA MET A 7 -16.42 0.41 -8.19
C MET A 7 -15.32 -0.66 -8.23
N TRP A 8 -15.59 -1.81 -8.84
CA TRP A 8 -14.58 -2.83 -9.06
C TRP A 8 -13.45 -2.33 -9.97
N TRP A 9 -13.78 -1.65 -11.05
CA TRP A 9 -12.80 -1.03 -11.93
C TRP A 9 -11.87 -0.06 -11.22
N THR A 10 -12.42 0.84 -10.42
CA THR A 10 -11.61 1.85 -9.72
C THR A 10 -10.72 1.20 -8.67
N LEU A 11 -11.23 0.26 -7.86
CA LEU A 11 -10.39 -0.45 -6.88
C LEU A 11 -9.31 -1.31 -7.54
N LYS A 12 -9.64 -2.01 -8.63
CA LYS A 12 -8.68 -2.84 -9.36
C LYS A 12 -7.58 -1.99 -9.99
N LEU A 13 -7.95 -0.86 -10.61
CA LEU A 13 -7.00 0.08 -11.20
C LEU A 13 -6.11 0.73 -10.13
N GLN A 14 -6.66 1.06 -8.97
CA GLN A 14 -5.91 1.57 -7.82
C GLN A 14 -4.91 0.52 -7.30
N CYS A 15 -5.31 -0.76 -7.26
CA CYS A 15 -4.46 -1.87 -6.82
C CYS A 15 -3.35 -2.17 -7.85
N LEU A 16 -3.68 -2.13 -9.14
CA LEU A 16 -2.72 -2.33 -10.24
C LEU A 16 -1.75 -1.16 -10.37
N SER A 17 -2.21 0.09 -10.21
CA SER A 17 -1.32 1.25 -10.22
C SER A 17 -0.38 1.19 -9.02
N SER A 18 -0.92 0.81 -7.86
CA SER A 18 -0.15 0.59 -6.66
C SER A 18 0.95 -0.46 -6.89
N SER A 19 0.64 -1.64 -7.41
CA SER A 19 1.68 -2.64 -7.71
C SER A 19 2.63 -2.16 -8.80
N ALA A 20 2.15 -1.47 -9.84
CA ALA A 20 2.98 -0.89 -10.89
C ALA A 20 3.99 0.13 -10.35
N TRP A 21 3.64 0.97 -9.38
CA TRP A 21 4.59 1.90 -8.71
C TRP A 21 5.72 1.16 -7.97
N LEU A 22 5.48 -0.05 -7.49
CA LEU A 22 6.49 -0.91 -6.87
C LEU A 22 7.38 -1.59 -7.92
N PHE A 23 6.79 -2.01 -9.04
CA PHE A 23 7.53 -2.56 -10.18
C PHE A 23 8.32 -1.50 -10.95
N ASP A 24 7.85 -0.26 -11.05
CA ASP A 24 8.54 0.84 -11.72
C ASP A 24 9.86 1.20 -11.00
N GLN A 25 9.88 1.07 -9.67
CA GLN A 25 11.10 1.17 -8.86
C GLN A 25 12.08 -0.01 -9.06
N LEU A 26 11.64 -1.13 -9.65
CA LEU A 26 12.45 -2.34 -9.85
C LEU A 26 12.81 -2.60 -11.33
N SER A 27 11.98 -2.14 -12.29
CA SER A 27 12.21 -2.21 -13.74
C SER A 27 11.14 -1.43 -14.50
N SER A 28 11.54 -0.33 -15.13
CA SER A 28 10.68 0.59 -15.92
C SER A 28 9.98 -0.08 -17.12
N SER A 29 10.38 -1.30 -17.53
CA SER A 29 9.82 -1.98 -18.72
C SER A 29 8.64 -2.91 -18.43
N ASP A 30 8.53 -3.48 -17.22
CA ASP A 30 7.57 -4.56 -16.95
C ASP A 30 6.20 -4.04 -16.44
N GLY A 31 6.18 -2.89 -15.74
CA GLY A 31 4.94 -2.28 -15.25
C GLY A 31 3.97 -1.89 -16.37
N LEU A 32 4.50 -1.46 -17.52
CA LEU A 32 3.72 -1.10 -18.70
C LEU A 32 3.08 -2.33 -19.37
N LEU A 33 3.81 -3.46 -19.40
CA LEU A 33 3.32 -4.72 -19.96
C LEU A 33 2.15 -5.29 -19.15
N VAL A 34 2.22 -5.19 -17.82
CA VAL A 34 1.12 -5.62 -16.95
C VAL A 34 -0.16 -4.83 -17.26
N LEU A 35 -0.07 -3.50 -17.37
CA LEU A 35 -1.25 -2.67 -17.66
C LEU A 35 -1.83 -2.96 -19.06
N GLN A 36 -0.96 -3.22 -20.04
CA GLN A 36 -1.35 -3.51 -21.42
C GLN A 36 -2.06 -4.85 -21.59
N VAL A 37 -1.75 -5.86 -20.75
CA VAL A 37 -2.42 -7.17 -20.79
C VAL A 37 -3.65 -7.20 -19.88
N PHE A 38 -3.55 -6.68 -18.67
CA PHE A 38 -4.66 -6.71 -17.70
C PHE A 38 -5.80 -5.77 -18.09
N GLY A 39 -5.50 -4.62 -18.70
CA GLY A 39 -6.51 -3.63 -19.11
C GLY A 39 -7.58 -4.23 -20.03
N PRO A 40 -7.21 -4.79 -21.20
CA PRO A 40 -8.16 -5.41 -22.13
C PRO A 40 -8.97 -6.55 -21.51
N VAL A 41 -8.33 -7.42 -20.71
CA VAL A 41 -9.01 -8.53 -20.01
C VAL A 41 -10.12 -7.98 -19.12
N THR A 42 -9.85 -6.89 -18.40
CA THR A 42 -10.85 -6.26 -17.51
C THR A 42 -12.04 -5.69 -18.30
N VAL A 43 -11.79 -5.11 -19.49
CA VAL A 43 -12.86 -4.62 -20.38
C VAL A 43 -13.76 -5.76 -20.82
N VAL A 44 -13.15 -6.86 -21.28
CA VAL A 44 -13.88 -8.05 -21.71
C VAL A 44 -14.74 -8.60 -20.57
N LEU A 45 -14.18 -8.74 -19.37
CA LEU A 45 -14.93 -9.23 -18.20
C LEU A 45 -16.10 -8.33 -17.84
N SER A 46 -15.98 -7.03 -18.07
CA SER A 46 -17.04 -6.07 -17.74
C SER A 46 -18.18 -6.11 -18.74
N VAL A 47 -17.86 -6.20 -20.02
CA VAL A 47 -18.86 -6.43 -21.07
C VAL A 47 -19.57 -7.75 -20.81
N LEU A 48 -18.81 -8.81 -20.52
CA LEU A 48 -19.38 -10.12 -20.16
C LEU A 48 -20.28 -10.04 -18.93
N GLY A 49 -19.87 -9.33 -17.87
CA GLY A 49 -20.68 -9.16 -16.66
C GLY A 49 -21.99 -8.41 -16.91
N ILE A 50 -21.96 -7.37 -17.76
CA ILE A 50 -23.17 -6.64 -18.16
C ILE A 50 -24.07 -7.54 -19.03
N CYS A 51 -23.51 -8.20 -20.05
CA CYS A 51 -24.26 -9.11 -20.91
C CYS A 51 -24.87 -10.28 -20.14
N ALA A 52 -24.12 -10.86 -19.19
CA ALA A 52 -24.61 -11.91 -18.29
C ALA A 52 -25.84 -11.45 -17.51
N ALA A 53 -25.81 -10.21 -16.99
CA ALA A 53 -26.92 -9.62 -16.25
C ALA A 53 -28.14 -9.30 -17.12
N THR A 54 -27.94 -8.84 -18.36
CA THR A 54 -29.04 -8.39 -19.23
C THR A 54 -29.70 -9.52 -20.01
N LEU A 55 -28.94 -10.56 -20.38
CA LEU A 55 -29.43 -11.65 -21.23
C LEU A 55 -30.05 -12.79 -20.42
N ASP A 56 -29.98 -12.74 -19.09
CA ASP A 56 -30.44 -13.77 -18.14
C ASP A 56 -29.94 -15.19 -18.48
N LEU A 57 -28.79 -15.25 -19.17
CA LEU A 57 -28.14 -16.48 -19.59
C LEU A 57 -27.35 -17.05 -18.40
N LYS A 58 -27.96 -17.96 -17.66
CA LYS A 58 -27.33 -18.69 -16.54
C LYS A 58 -25.96 -19.31 -16.86
N PRO A 59 -25.70 -19.97 -18.01
CA PRO A 59 -24.36 -20.45 -18.32
C PRO A 59 -23.34 -19.32 -18.45
N LEU A 60 -23.76 -18.14 -18.92
CA LEU A 60 -22.90 -16.96 -19.02
C LEU A 60 -22.54 -16.40 -17.64
N LEU A 61 -23.48 -16.44 -16.67
CA LEU A 61 -23.21 -16.11 -15.27
C LEU A 61 -22.16 -17.04 -14.62
N LEU A 62 -22.23 -18.35 -14.90
CA LEU A 62 -21.25 -19.31 -14.37
C LEU A 62 -19.86 -19.11 -14.98
N VAL A 63 -19.77 -18.88 -16.30
CA VAL A 63 -18.50 -18.57 -16.97
C VAL A 63 -17.91 -17.28 -16.41
N PHE A 64 -18.73 -16.24 -16.23
CA PHE A 64 -18.30 -15.00 -15.60
C PHE A 64 -17.74 -15.25 -14.20
N SER A 65 -18.48 -15.97 -13.34
CA SER A 65 -18.02 -16.32 -11.99
C SER A 65 -16.66 -17.04 -11.98
N ALA A 66 -16.46 -18.00 -12.88
CA ALA A 66 -15.20 -18.73 -13.01
C ALA A 66 -14.03 -17.81 -13.42
N LEU A 67 -14.25 -16.92 -14.40
CA LEU A 67 -13.23 -15.99 -14.85
C LEU A 67 -12.80 -15.01 -13.76
N ILE A 68 -13.77 -14.50 -13.00
CA ILE A 68 -13.53 -13.59 -11.88
C ILE A 68 -12.76 -14.27 -10.75
N PHE A 69 -13.07 -15.53 -10.46
CA PHE A 69 -12.33 -16.30 -9.49
C PHE A 69 -10.87 -16.51 -9.91
N VAL A 70 -10.62 -16.85 -11.18
CA VAL A 70 -9.26 -16.99 -11.72
C VAL A 70 -8.49 -15.67 -11.61
N GLU A 71 -9.12 -14.55 -11.95
CA GLU A 71 -8.51 -13.23 -11.81
C GLU A 71 -8.16 -12.91 -10.34
N PHE A 72 -9.07 -13.20 -9.41
CA PHE A 72 -8.85 -13.00 -7.98
C PHE A 72 -7.65 -13.80 -7.46
N VAL A 73 -7.54 -15.07 -7.85
CA VAL A 73 -6.39 -15.92 -7.50
C VAL A 73 -5.10 -15.36 -8.08
N ALA A 74 -5.09 -14.96 -9.36
CA ALA A 74 -3.93 -14.35 -9.98
C ALA A 74 -3.48 -13.06 -9.27
N MET A 75 -4.43 -12.20 -8.92
CA MET A 75 -4.17 -10.97 -8.15
C MET A 75 -3.59 -11.27 -6.77
N MET A 76 -4.08 -12.30 -6.08
CA MET A 76 -3.54 -12.72 -4.79
C MET A 76 -2.11 -13.26 -4.90
N VAL A 77 -1.78 -13.99 -5.95
CA VAL A 77 -0.40 -14.47 -6.19
C VAL A 77 0.55 -13.30 -6.41
N VAL A 78 0.16 -12.30 -7.19
CA VAL A 78 0.98 -11.09 -7.42
C VAL A 78 1.07 -10.20 -6.18
N ALA A 79 0.00 -10.15 -5.35
CA ALA A 79 -0.02 -9.36 -4.12
C ALA A 79 0.69 -10.03 -2.94
N SER A 80 0.87 -11.36 -2.97
CA SER A 80 1.50 -12.16 -1.91
C SER A 80 2.86 -11.67 -1.40
N PRO A 81 3.83 -11.24 -2.24
CA PRO A 81 5.09 -10.71 -1.73
C PRO A 81 4.92 -9.50 -0.80
N LEU A 82 3.81 -8.77 -0.89
CA LEU A 82 3.56 -7.59 -0.06
C LEU A 82 3.26 -7.93 1.41
N VAL A 83 2.72 -9.12 1.68
CA VAL A 83 2.31 -9.55 3.04
C VAL A 83 3.50 -10.00 3.87
N GLN A 84 4.49 -10.66 3.25
CA GLN A 84 5.71 -11.12 3.94
C GLN A 84 6.62 -9.95 4.34
N VAL A 85 6.57 -8.88 3.56
CA VAL A 85 7.36 -7.68 3.79
C VAL A 85 6.90 -7.00 5.09
N GLN A 86 5.58 -6.91 5.34
CA GLN A 86 5.08 -6.14 6.48
C GLN A 86 5.35 -6.76 7.86
N THR A 87 5.43 -8.08 7.97
CA THR A 87 5.74 -8.75 9.24
C THR A 87 7.22 -8.66 9.61
N GLN A 88 8.10 -8.46 8.63
CA GLN A 88 9.54 -8.37 8.83
C GLN A 88 10.11 -6.95 8.69
N MET A 89 9.30 -5.97 8.25
CA MET A 89 9.74 -4.60 8.04
C MET A 89 10.39 -4.00 9.28
N ASP A 90 9.84 -4.23 10.47
CA ASP A 90 10.33 -3.57 11.67
C ASP A 90 11.78 -3.96 12.00
N SER A 91 12.13 -5.24 11.82
CA SER A 91 13.50 -5.74 12.05
C SER A 91 14.41 -5.47 10.85
N ALA A 92 13.90 -5.61 9.62
CA ALA A 92 14.68 -5.40 8.41
C ALA A 92 15.05 -3.91 8.23
N VAL A 93 14.16 -2.99 8.58
CA VAL A 93 14.43 -1.55 8.51
C VAL A 93 15.50 -1.15 9.53
N GLU A 94 15.49 -1.71 10.73
CA GLU A 94 16.52 -1.45 11.73
C GLU A 94 17.90 -1.99 11.29
N GLU A 95 17.94 -3.18 10.68
CA GLU A 95 19.17 -3.74 10.10
C GLU A 95 19.71 -2.86 8.95
N VAL A 96 18.82 -2.37 8.08
CA VAL A 96 19.18 -1.43 7.01
C VAL A 96 19.72 -0.13 7.58
N PHE A 97 19.10 0.42 8.64
CA PHE A 97 19.59 1.63 9.30
C PHE A 97 20.98 1.42 9.89
N PHE A 98 21.24 0.24 10.46
CA PHE A 98 22.57 -0.10 10.97
C PHE A 98 23.61 -0.28 9.87
N ASN A 99 23.25 -0.83 8.71
CA ASN A 99 24.17 -0.98 7.59
C ASN A 99 24.39 0.33 6.82
N ALA A 100 23.45 1.27 6.90
CA ALA A 100 23.53 2.58 6.26
C ALA A 100 24.35 3.60 7.07
N THR A 101 24.69 3.32 8.33
CA THR A 101 25.58 4.17 9.12
C THR A 101 27.05 3.83 8.82
N PRO A 102 27.94 4.83 8.66
CA PRO A 102 27.67 6.26 8.80
C PRO A 102 27.06 6.89 7.53
N LEU A 103 26.08 7.77 7.73
CA LEU A 103 25.22 8.32 6.67
C LEU A 103 25.97 9.14 5.62
N HIS A 104 27.17 9.64 5.94
CA HIS A 104 27.98 10.40 4.98
C HIS A 104 28.53 9.52 3.84
N ARG A 105 28.55 8.18 4.00
CA ARG A 105 29.12 7.24 3.01
C ARG A 105 28.07 6.65 2.06
N VAL A 106 26.79 6.87 2.31
CA VAL A 106 25.72 6.33 1.46
C VAL A 106 25.58 7.13 0.17
N ASP A 107 24.88 6.58 -0.82
CA ASP A 107 24.63 7.25 -2.09
C ASP A 107 24.01 8.65 -1.92
N LEU A 108 24.44 9.59 -2.77
CA LEU A 108 23.97 10.99 -2.76
C LEU A 108 22.46 11.11 -2.89
N TYR A 109 21.82 10.17 -3.60
CA TYR A 109 20.37 10.11 -3.72
C TYR A 109 19.69 9.89 -2.36
N ILE A 110 20.18 8.92 -1.58
CA ILE A 110 19.65 8.60 -0.25
C ILE A 110 19.92 9.75 0.73
N GLN A 111 21.11 10.36 0.66
CA GLN A 111 21.41 11.56 1.45
C GLN A 111 20.44 12.70 1.12
N GLY A 112 20.14 12.92 -0.16
CA GLY A 112 19.21 13.95 -0.62
C GLY A 112 17.79 13.76 -0.07
N GLU A 113 17.26 12.54 -0.15
CA GLU A 113 15.93 12.23 0.39
C GLU A 113 15.88 12.34 1.91
N LEU A 114 16.91 11.87 2.61
CA LEU A 114 16.99 11.99 4.05
C LEU A 114 17.11 13.45 4.52
N ASN A 115 17.86 14.29 3.80
CA ASN A 115 17.98 15.71 4.11
C ASN A 115 16.65 16.45 3.93
N LYS A 116 15.83 16.07 2.95
CA LYS A 116 14.47 16.62 2.78
C LYS A 116 13.58 16.25 3.98
N LEU A 117 13.64 15.00 4.43
CA LEU A 117 12.89 14.53 5.59
C LEU A 117 13.31 15.28 6.86
N GLN A 118 14.62 15.37 7.11
CA GLN A 118 15.18 16.10 8.25
C GLN A 118 14.73 17.57 8.28
N ALA A 119 14.76 18.25 7.13
CA ALA A 119 14.32 19.63 7.02
C ALA A 119 12.80 19.81 7.17
N SER A 120 12.01 18.82 6.76
CA SER A 120 10.54 18.85 6.84
C SER A 120 10.02 18.54 8.24
N ASP A 121 10.56 17.51 8.88
CA ASP A 121 10.06 16.95 10.14
C ASP A 121 10.94 17.29 11.35
N SER A 122 11.91 18.20 11.19
CA SER A 122 12.76 18.72 12.29
C SER A 122 13.44 17.62 13.12
N CYS A 123 13.95 16.61 12.42
CA CYS A 123 14.66 15.45 12.98
C CYS A 123 16.08 15.37 12.42
N CYS A 124 16.99 14.61 13.06
CA CYS A 124 18.34 14.40 12.57
C CYS A 124 18.82 12.96 12.76
N GLY A 125 19.43 12.41 11.70
CA GLY A 125 19.93 11.04 11.67
C GLY A 125 18.82 9.99 11.66
N LEU A 126 19.17 8.71 11.53
CA LEU A 126 18.20 7.62 11.54
C LEU A 126 17.87 7.20 12.98
N ARG A 127 18.90 6.95 13.79
CA ARG A 127 18.82 6.62 15.21
C ARG A 127 19.20 7.78 16.10
N SER A 128 20.14 8.61 15.65
CA SER A 128 20.66 9.77 16.38
C SER A 128 21.38 10.71 15.41
N TYR A 129 21.55 11.97 15.79
CA TYR A 129 22.39 12.92 15.05
C TYR A 129 23.84 12.43 14.88
N GLU A 130 24.31 11.56 15.78
CA GLU A 130 25.65 10.93 15.75
C GLU A 130 25.87 10.02 14.52
N ASP A 131 24.80 9.62 13.85
CA ASP A 131 24.86 8.80 12.62
C ASP A 131 25.61 9.50 11.46
N TRP A 132 25.72 10.83 11.53
CA TRP A 132 26.49 11.66 10.61
C TRP A 132 27.97 11.82 11.00
N GLU A 133 28.37 11.31 12.16
CA GLU A 133 29.69 11.49 12.77
C GLU A 133 30.10 12.98 12.78
N SER A 134 31.15 13.35 12.02
CA SER A 134 31.67 14.73 11.93
C SER A 134 31.03 15.57 10.82
N GLN A 135 30.19 14.97 9.98
CA GLN A 135 29.67 15.58 8.76
C GLN A 135 28.15 15.82 8.85
N ILE A 136 27.72 16.59 9.85
CA ILE A 136 26.32 16.93 10.06
C ILE A 136 25.84 17.90 8.95
N PRO A 137 24.77 17.57 8.21
CA PRO A 137 24.24 18.42 7.14
C PRO A 137 23.44 19.61 7.70
N LEU A 138 23.25 20.65 6.88
CA LEU A 138 22.47 21.84 7.24
C LEU A 138 20.99 21.54 7.50
N SER A 139 20.46 20.44 6.96
CA SER A 139 19.09 19.96 7.20
C SER A 139 18.83 19.56 8.65
N CYS A 140 19.89 19.21 9.39
CA CYS A 140 19.84 18.85 10.80
C CYS A 140 19.93 20.05 11.75
N VAL A 141 20.22 21.26 11.23
CA VAL A 141 20.50 22.43 12.05
C VAL A 141 19.20 23.10 12.48
N CYS A 142 19.03 23.25 13.78
CA CYS A 142 17.93 24.02 14.34
C CYS A 142 18.13 25.51 14.04
N LYS A 143 17.16 26.14 13.39
CA LYS A 143 17.13 27.60 13.32
C LYS A 143 16.71 28.15 14.68
N PRO A 144 17.47 29.06 15.31
CA PRO A 144 16.97 29.76 16.48
C PRO A 144 15.75 30.57 16.05
N THR A 145 14.60 30.33 16.68
CA THR A 145 13.51 31.31 16.67
C THR A 145 14.07 32.55 17.38
N VAL A 146 14.47 33.58 16.63
CA VAL A 146 14.93 34.84 17.21
C VAL A 146 13.72 35.50 17.88
N PRO A 147 13.64 35.59 19.22
CA PRO A 147 12.68 36.50 19.84
C PRO A 147 13.07 37.94 19.47
N PRO A 148 12.10 38.85 19.26
CA PRO A 148 12.40 40.26 18.95
C PRO A 148 13.31 40.87 20.04
N PRO A 149 14.18 41.83 19.67
CA PRO A 149 15.21 42.33 20.57
C PRO A 149 14.58 43.02 21.79
N ALA A 150 14.72 42.40 22.96
CA ALA A 150 14.50 43.06 24.23
C ALA A 150 15.86 43.46 24.81
N SER A 151 15.96 44.74 25.12
CA SER A 151 17.13 45.49 25.55
C SER A 151 17.80 44.94 26.82
N ASP A 152 19.14 44.96 26.80
CA ASP A 152 20.11 45.09 27.91
C ASP A 152 19.76 44.51 29.29
N THR A 153 20.45 43.44 29.71
CA THR A 153 21.36 43.40 30.88
C THR A 153 21.84 41.95 31.18
N GLN A 154 23.13 41.83 31.47
CA GLN A 154 23.99 40.65 31.71
C GLN A 154 23.64 39.85 33.00
N PRO A 155 24.47 38.85 33.38
CA PRO A 155 24.52 37.46 32.93
C PRO A 155 23.78 36.55 33.93
N SER A 156 22.92 35.67 33.45
CA SER A 156 22.42 34.59 34.29
C SER A 156 22.20 33.39 33.42
N SER A 157 22.61 32.24 33.94
CA SER A 157 22.39 30.89 33.42
C SER A 157 20.92 30.69 33.06
N GLN A 158 20.52 31.16 31.88
CA GLN A 158 19.21 30.94 31.34
C GLN A 158 19.29 29.63 30.59
N GLN A 159 18.92 28.61 31.34
CA GLN A 159 18.24 27.43 30.85
C GLN A 159 17.01 27.95 30.09
N VAL A 160 17.22 28.28 28.81
CA VAL A 160 16.16 28.69 27.91
C VAL A 160 15.36 27.42 27.63
N ASN A 161 14.33 27.20 28.45
CA ASN A 161 13.22 26.34 28.11
C ASN A 161 12.49 27.02 26.95
N SER A 162 12.93 26.73 25.73
CA SER A 162 12.18 27.05 24.52
C SER A 162 11.42 25.80 24.13
N ASP A 163 10.15 25.77 24.55
CA ASP A 163 9.08 24.95 23.98
C ASP A 163 8.86 25.38 22.51
N ALA A 164 9.78 25.00 21.64
CA ALA A 164 9.65 25.10 20.20
C ALA A 164 9.88 23.71 19.59
N GLU A 165 8.82 22.90 19.55
CA GLU A 165 8.54 21.82 18.59
C GLU A 165 9.68 20.85 18.18
N GLY A 166 10.68 20.61 19.05
CA GLY A 166 11.74 19.63 18.82
C GLY A 166 12.96 19.92 19.69
N SER A 167 13.29 19.03 20.62
CA SER A 167 14.44 19.20 21.52
C SER A 167 15.73 19.34 20.69
N CYS A 168 16.36 20.52 20.69
CA CYS A 168 17.64 20.76 20.01
C CYS A 168 18.80 20.58 21.00
N VAL A 169 19.88 19.96 20.55
CA VAL A 169 21.10 19.72 21.33
C VAL A 169 22.26 20.52 20.75
N LYS A 170 23.12 21.02 21.64
CA LYS A 170 24.34 21.76 21.26
C LYS A 170 25.45 20.76 20.99
N VAL A 171 26.06 20.84 19.82
CA VAL A 171 27.20 20.01 19.41
C VAL A 171 28.42 20.90 19.20
N ASP A 172 29.54 20.53 19.80
CA ASP A 172 30.84 21.16 19.54
C ASP A 172 31.39 20.59 18.23
N ARG A 173 31.52 21.44 17.21
CA ARG A 173 32.10 21.03 15.92
C ARG A 173 33.62 21.18 16.02
N ASP A 174 34.34 20.06 16.03
CA ASP A 174 35.80 20.02 15.89
C ASP A 174 36.20 20.34 14.45
N GLN A 175 35.97 21.56 14.00
CA GLN A 175 36.48 22.00 12.71
C GLN A 175 37.92 22.46 12.90
N HIS A 176 38.87 21.66 12.42
CA HIS A 176 40.28 22.04 12.23
C HIS A 176 40.41 23.14 11.17
N THR A 177 39.89 24.33 11.46
CA THR A 177 40.28 25.56 10.79
C THR A 177 40.23 26.64 11.85
N ALA A 178 41.36 27.31 12.05
CA ALA A 178 41.55 28.30 13.08
C ALA A 178 40.40 29.32 13.08
N GLN A 179 39.90 29.59 14.29
CA GLN A 179 39.04 30.72 14.66
C GLN A 179 37.52 30.45 14.53
N VAL A 180 36.86 30.49 15.69
CA VAL A 180 35.42 30.38 15.98
C VAL A 180 34.91 28.95 16.18
N THR A 181 34.88 28.51 17.44
CA THR A 181 34.01 27.41 17.92
C THR A 181 32.55 27.87 17.81
N GLU A 182 31.95 27.75 16.63
CA GLU A 182 30.51 27.93 16.48
C GLU A 182 29.80 26.73 17.12
N LYS A 183 29.06 26.98 18.21
CA LYS A 183 28.20 25.97 18.84
C LYS A 183 27.04 25.69 17.89
N LEU A 184 27.03 24.52 17.25
CA LEU A 184 25.99 24.12 16.32
C LEU A 184 24.80 23.54 17.10
N LEU A 185 23.59 24.06 16.88
CA LEU A 185 22.37 23.45 17.43
C LEU A 185 21.79 22.46 16.42
N VAL A 186 21.60 21.22 16.84
CA VAL A 186 21.15 20.12 15.99
C VAL A 186 19.87 19.50 16.57
N HIS A 187 18.95 19.07 15.70
CA HIS A 187 17.75 18.36 16.13
C HIS A 187 18.12 17.05 16.83
N SER A 188 17.62 16.82 18.06
CA SER A 188 17.90 15.57 18.78
C SER A 188 16.93 14.43 18.45
N GLN A 189 15.78 14.77 17.89
CA GLN A 189 14.75 13.81 17.47
C GLN A 189 15.29 12.95 16.31
N PRO A 190 15.28 11.61 16.41
CA PRO A 190 15.72 10.74 15.32
C PRO A 190 14.66 10.64 14.22
N CYS A 191 15.08 10.58 12.94
CA CYS A 191 14.16 10.42 11.81
C CYS A 191 13.69 8.99 11.58
N GLY A 192 14.34 7.98 12.18
CA GLY A 192 14.03 6.56 11.96
C GLY A 192 12.57 6.19 12.23
N PRO A 193 11.99 6.55 13.40
CA PRO A 193 10.57 6.31 13.68
C PRO A 193 9.62 7.03 12.71
N ILE A 194 9.98 8.24 12.28
CA ILE A 194 9.20 9.06 11.35
C ILE A 194 9.22 8.38 9.96
N LEU A 195 10.40 8.05 9.46
CA LEU A 195 10.60 7.34 8.20
C LEU A 195 9.88 5.99 8.20
N LYS A 196 9.95 5.24 9.31
CA LYS A 196 9.22 3.97 9.49
C LYS A 196 7.71 4.16 9.39
N SER A 197 7.17 5.22 9.96
CA SER A 197 5.75 5.57 9.85
C SER A 197 5.35 5.88 8.40
N TYR A 198 6.15 6.71 7.71
CA TYR A 198 5.94 7.02 6.29
C TYR A 198 5.98 5.78 5.39
N MET A 199 6.87 4.82 5.66
CA MET A 199 6.93 3.56 4.90
C MET A 199 5.77 2.62 5.23
N ASN A 200 5.29 2.58 6.48
CA ASN A 200 4.21 1.68 6.88
C ASN A 200 2.83 2.17 6.41
N PHE A 201 2.63 3.48 6.31
CA PHE A 201 1.38 4.10 5.87
C PHE A 201 0.85 3.56 4.52
N PRO A 202 1.62 3.58 3.41
CA PRO A 202 1.16 3.08 2.12
C PRO A 202 0.90 1.56 2.14
N ILE A 203 1.66 0.80 2.93
CA ILE A 203 1.48 -0.65 3.01
C ILE A 203 0.17 -0.98 3.73
N ARG A 204 -0.12 -0.33 4.88
CA ARG A 204 -1.41 -0.48 5.59
C ARG A 204 -2.60 -0.09 4.72
N LEU A 205 -2.48 1.01 3.98
CA LEU A 205 -3.52 1.45 3.04
C LEU A 205 -3.80 0.38 1.98
N ARG A 206 -2.75 -0.24 1.43
CA ARG A 206 -2.87 -1.30 0.41
C ARG A 206 -3.52 -2.57 0.95
N ILE A 207 -3.17 -3.01 2.16
CA ILE A 207 -3.86 -4.15 2.81
C ILE A 207 -5.35 -3.85 2.92
N GLY A 208 -5.72 -2.64 3.32
CA GLY A 208 -7.11 -2.21 3.38
C GLY A 208 -7.84 -2.36 2.05
N ILE A 209 -7.21 -1.90 0.96
CA ILE A 209 -7.77 -1.99 -0.40
C ILE A 209 -7.93 -3.45 -0.86
N ILE A 210 -6.93 -4.29 -0.65
CA ILE A 210 -6.96 -5.72 -1.04
C ILE A 210 -8.07 -6.45 -0.27
N SER A 211 -8.20 -6.17 1.03
CA SER A 211 -9.27 -6.74 1.87
C SER A 211 -10.66 -6.34 1.35
N ALA A 212 -10.88 -5.05 1.09
CA ALA A 212 -12.13 -4.56 0.52
C ALA A 212 -12.43 -5.24 -0.83
N PHE A 213 -11.44 -5.31 -1.72
CA PHE A 213 -11.57 -5.99 -3.02
C PHE A 213 -11.94 -7.47 -2.87
N SER A 214 -11.29 -8.18 -1.94
CA SER A 214 -11.59 -9.58 -1.66
C SER A 214 -13.03 -9.78 -1.19
N THR A 215 -13.52 -8.94 -0.28
CA THR A 215 -14.91 -9.06 0.18
C THR A 215 -15.93 -8.79 -0.94
N ILE A 216 -15.68 -7.78 -1.79
CA ILE A 216 -16.55 -7.46 -2.93
C ILE A 216 -16.59 -8.61 -3.95
N THR A 217 -15.42 -9.15 -4.30
CA THR A 217 -15.32 -10.26 -5.27
C THR A 217 -15.98 -11.54 -4.74
N MET A 218 -15.79 -11.88 -3.47
CA MET A 218 -16.46 -13.02 -2.83
C MET A 218 -17.99 -12.87 -2.82
N ALA A 219 -18.50 -11.68 -2.51
CA ALA A 219 -19.93 -11.41 -2.56
C ALA A 219 -20.48 -11.53 -4.00
N ALA A 220 -19.76 -11.02 -5.00
CA ALA A 220 -20.15 -11.11 -6.40
C ALA A 220 -20.21 -12.57 -6.89
N ILE A 221 -19.19 -13.38 -6.55
CA ILE A 221 -19.14 -14.80 -6.88
C ILE A 221 -20.31 -15.54 -6.22
N ALA A 222 -20.56 -15.30 -4.93
CA ALA A 222 -21.67 -15.93 -4.21
C ALA A 222 -23.03 -15.61 -4.85
N LEU A 223 -23.27 -14.35 -5.23
CA LEU A 223 -24.48 -13.94 -5.94
C LEU A 223 -24.61 -14.60 -7.31
N CYS A 224 -23.52 -14.65 -8.09
CA CYS A 224 -23.54 -15.28 -9.41
C CYS A 224 -23.80 -16.78 -9.33
N LEU A 225 -23.22 -17.47 -8.34
CA LEU A 225 -23.46 -18.89 -8.08
C LEU A 225 -24.90 -19.14 -7.62
N ALA A 226 -25.43 -18.31 -6.72
CA ALA A 226 -26.81 -18.45 -6.25
C ALA A 226 -27.82 -18.33 -7.41
N LEU A 227 -27.66 -17.33 -8.27
CA LEU A 227 -28.52 -17.12 -9.44
C LEU A 227 -28.32 -18.21 -10.51
N GLY A 228 -27.07 -18.62 -10.75
CA GLY A 228 -26.75 -19.65 -11.74
C GLY A 228 -27.24 -21.05 -11.32
N LEU A 229 -27.18 -21.38 -10.04
CA LEU A 229 -27.64 -22.67 -9.53
C LEU A 229 -29.14 -22.71 -9.25
N GLU A 230 -29.86 -21.59 -9.16
CA GLU A 230 -31.30 -21.56 -8.88
C GLU A 230 -32.09 -22.54 -9.78
N GLU A 231 -31.72 -22.64 -11.06
CA GLU A 231 -32.37 -23.56 -11.99
C GLU A 231 -31.99 -25.03 -11.79
N TYR A 232 -30.81 -25.32 -11.25
CA TYR A 232 -30.43 -26.68 -10.88
C TYR A 232 -31.24 -27.17 -9.69
N TRP A 233 -31.49 -26.30 -8.69
CA TRP A 233 -32.30 -26.63 -7.53
C TRP A 233 -33.81 -26.64 -7.81
N LYS A 234 -34.28 -25.85 -8.79
CA LYS A 234 -35.70 -25.83 -9.20
C LYS A 234 -36.10 -26.97 -10.13
N LYS A 235 -35.17 -27.64 -10.82
CA LYS A 235 -35.50 -28.83 -11.60
C LYS A 235 -35.79 -29.99 -10.64
N PRO A 236 -37.05 -30.47 -10.49
CA PRO A 236 -37.31 -31.64 -9.69
C PRO A 236 -36.54 -32.83 -10.29
N PRO A 237 -36.08 -33.80 -9.47
CA PRO A 237 -35.39 -35.00 -9.96
C PRO A 237 -36.28 -35.93 -10.81
N VAL A 238 -37.52 -35.54 -11.10
CA VAL A 238 -38.47 -36.33 -11.90
C VAL A 238 -38.96 -35.55 -13.10
N GLU A 239 -38.70 -36.11 -14.27
CA GLU A 239 -39.27 -35.67 -15.54
C GLU A 239 -40.73 -36.14 -15.60
N THR A 240 -41.68 -35.23 -15.44
CA THR A 240 -43.11 -35.54 -15.52
C THR A 240 -43.54 -35.54 -16.98
N THR A 241 -43.56 -36.71 -17.62
CA THR A 241 -44.25 -36.87 -18.90
C THR A 241 -45.76 -36.81 -18.64
N VAL A 242 -46.41 -35.73 -19.06
CA VAL A 242 -47.86 -35.59 -19.03
C VAL A 242 -48.44 -36.48 -20.13
N VAL A 243 -48.91 -37.66 -19.74
CA VAL A 243 -49.73 -38.50 -20.61
C VAL A 243 -51.17 -38.29 -20.16
N ASP A 244 -51.92 -37.59 -21.01
CA ASP A 244 -53.38 -37.39 -21.05
C ASP A 244 -54.17 -37.30 -19.71
N PHE A 245 -54.98 -36.24 -19.62
CA PHE A 245 -55.67 -35.70 -18.44
C PHE A 245 -55.92 -36.68 -17.26
N ASP A 246 -55.34 -36.35 -16.09
CA ASP A 246 -55.56 -36.88 -14.73
C ASP A 246 -54.74 -38.06 -14.17
N ARG A 247 -53.59 -38.45 -14.73
CA ARG A 247 -52.65 -39.31 -13.98
C ARG A 247 -51.17 -39.02 -14.20
N VAL A 248 -50.55 -38.33 -13.25
CA VAL A 248 -49.09 -38.14 -13.22
C VAL A 248 -48.40 -39.44 -12.80
N LYS A 249 -47.59 -40.02 -13.68
CA LYS A 249 -46.79 -41.23 -13.41
C LYS A 249 -45.33 -40.85 -13.23
N TYR A 250 -44.77 -41.07 -12.05
CA TYR A 250 -43.35 -40.85 -11.77
C TYR A 250 -42.54 -42.05 -12.27
N GLN A 251 -41.59 -41.83 -13.18
CA GLN A 251 -40.65 -42.86 -13.63
C GLN A 251 -39.21 -42.49 -13.21
N PRO A 252 -38.43 -43.42 -12.63
CA PRO A 252 -37.01 -43.21 -12.37
C PRO A 252 -36.23 -43.11 -13.69
N LYS A 253 -35.25 -42.20 -13.70
CA LYS A 253 -34.34 -41.98 -14.83
C LYS A 253 -33.55 -43.27 -15.12
N PRO A 254 -33.54 -43.79 -16.37
CA PRO A 254 -32.78 -44.99 -16.68
C PRO A 254 -31.28 -44.72 -16.56
N SER A 255 -30.59 -45.64 -15.90
CA SER A 255 -29.15 -45.63 -15.73
C SER A 255 -28.46 -45.81 -17.08
N PRO A 256 -27.41 -45.01 -17.38
CA PRO A 256 -26.62 -45.19 -18.59
C PRO A 256 -25.94 -46.56 -18.55
N THR A 257 -26.15 -47.36 -19.61
CA THR A 257 -25.42 -48.60 -19.87
C THR A 257 -24.08 -48.28 -20.51
#